data_AF-A0A0U3N7U8-F1
#
_entry.id   AF-A0A0U3N7U8-F1
#
_cell.length_a   1.000
_cell.length_b   1.000
_cell.length_c   1.000
_cell.angle_alpha   90.00
_cell.angle_beta   90.00
_cell.angle_gamma   90.00
#
_symmetry.space_group_name_H-M   'P 1'
#
loop_
_entity.id
_entity.type
_entity.pdbx_description
1 polymer ?
#
loop_
_entity_poly.entity_id
_entity_poly.type
_entity_poly.pdbx_seq_one_letter_code
_entity_poly.pdbx_strand_id
1 'polypeptide(L)'
;MSVQLSSSAQASVLEDLAWSSSDICRFILSLHKARYNDSEWCLPGGKVNQPPMKADSYLMGFNRFTGVEHPAHEPWIYCKFTVRTSIPALLVFSLHRSLY
;
A
#
# COMPACT_ATOMS: atom_id res chain seq x y z
N MET A 1 -5.08 -14.36 0.22
CA MET A 1 -4.52 -13.28 1.07
C MET A 1 -5.58 -12.21 1.21
N SER A 2 -5.95 -11.81 2.43
CA SER A 2 -6.90 -10.70 2.65
C SER A 2 -6.16 -9.37 2.66
N VAL A 3 -6.79 -8.32 2.10
CA VAL A 3 -6.28 -6.94 2.17
C VAL A 3 -7.07 -6.20 3.23
N GLN A 4 -6.39 -5.60 4.20
CA GLN A 4 -7.00 -4.79 5.25
C GLN A 4 -6.44 -3.37 5.13
N LEU A 5 -7.35 -2.41 5.00
CA LEU A 5 -7.01 -0.99 4.93
C LEU A 5 -7.18 -0.38 6.32
N SER A 6 -6.23 0.45 6.72
CA SER A 6 -6.46 1.43 7.79
C SER A 6 -7.54 2.45 7.36
N SER A 7 -8.11 3.18 8.31
CA SER A 7 -9.11 4.21 8.02
C SER A 7 -8.60 5.28 7.05
N SER A 8 -7.34 5.71 7.22
CA SER A 8 -6.68 6.66 6.30
C SER A 8 -6.51 6.07 4.91
N ALA A 9 -5.97 4.85 4.80
CA ALA A 9 -5.83 4.19 3.50
C ALA A 9 -7.18 3.94 2.82
N GLN A 10 -8.21 3.59 3.59
CA GLN A 10 -9.56 3.37 3.07
C GLN A 10 -10.15 4.65 2.47
N ALA A 11 -10.01 5.79 3.16
CA ALA A 11 -10.45 7.08 2.64
C ALA A 11 -9.74 7.42 1.33
N SER A 12 -8.41 7.34 1.28
CA SER A 12 -7.64 7.63 0.07
C SER A 12 -7.96 6.67 -1.09
N VAL A 13 -8.14 5.39 -0.82
CA VAL A 13 -8.49 4.41 -1.86
C VAL A 13 -9.86 4.71 -2.46
N LEU A 14 -10.83 5.14 -1.64
CA LEU A 14 -12.19 5.45 -2.10
C LEU A 14 -12.25 6.80 -2.82
N GLU A 15 -11.58 7.83 -2.29
CA GLU A 15 -11.72 9.21 -2.76
C GLU A 15 -10.76 9.57 -3.90
N ASP A 16 -9.56 8.98 -3.93
CA ASP A 16 -8.50 9.37 -4.88
C ASP A 16 -8.25 8.31 -5.98
N LEU A 17 -8.10 7.04 -5.57
CA LEU A 17 -7.62 6.00 -6.48
C LEU A 17 -8.74 5.20 -7.15
N ALA A 18 -9.87 5.00 -6.47
CA ALA A 18 -10.93 4.08 -6.85
C ALA A 18 -10.38 2.67 -7.17
N TRP A 19 -9.51 2.14 -6.30
CA TRP A 19 -8.88 0.82 -6.46
C TRP A 19 -9.66 -0.27 -5.73
N SER A 20 -9.73 -1.44 -6.34
CA SER A 20 -10.21 -2.67 -5.70
C SER A 20 -9.07 -3.36 -4.93
N SER A 21 -9.40 -4.31 -4.06
CA SER A 21 -8.39 -5.16 -3.42
C SER A 21 -7.52 -5.93 -4.42
N SER A 22 -8.06 -6.23 -5.62
CA SER A 22 -7.31 -6.87 -6.69
C SER A 22 -6.21 -5.95 -7.25
N ASP A 23 -6.54 -4.67 -7.43
CA ASP A 23 -5.58 -3.67 -7.93
C ASP A 23 -4.44 -3.45 -6.93
N ILE A 24 -4.77 -3.42 -5.63
CA ILE A 24 -3.76 -3.35 -4.56
C ILE A 24 -2.84 -4.56 -4.61
N CYS A 25 -3.37 -5.77 -4.74
CA CYS A 25 -2.54 -6.97 -4.88
C CYS A 25 -1.62 -6.91 -6.10
N ARG A 26 -2.13 -6.46 -7.26
CA ARG A 26 -1.30 -6.29 -8.48
C ARG A 26 -0.20 -5.24 -8.29
N PHE A 27 -0.51 -4.13 -7.62
CA PHE A 27 0.49 -3.13 -7.26
C PHE A 27 1.60 -3.73 -6.39
N ILE A 28 1.25 -4.45 -5.33
CA ILE A 28 2.24 -5.08 -4.44
C ILE A 28 3.09 -6.12 -5.16
N LEU A 29 2.49 -6.90 -6.05
CA LEU A 29 3.20 -7.93 -6.84
C LEU A 29 4.12 -7.34 -7.91
N SER A 30 3.94 -6.07 -8.29
CA SER A 30 4.78 -5.35 -9.26
C SER A 30 5.85 -4.48 -8.60
N LEU A 31 5.98 -4.51 -7.27
CA LEU A 31 7.00 -3.75 -6.56
C LEU A 31 8.41 -4.20 -6.94
N HIS A 32 9.23 -3.22 -7.31
CA HIS A 32 10.67 -3.41 -7.52
C HIS A 32 11.46 -2.80 -6.36
N LYS A 33 12.59 -3.43 -5.98
CA LYS A 33 13.45 -2.97 -4.88
C LYS A 33 13.95 -1.54 -5.06
N ALA A 34 14.14 -1.10 -6.30
CA ALA A 34 14.54 0.28 -6.62
C ALA A 34 13.48 1.35 -6.29
N ARG A 35 12.25 0.93 -5.97
CA ARG A 35 11.11 1.80 -5.60
C ARG A 35 10.86 1.86 -4.10
N TYR A 36 11.69 1.18 -3.32
CA TYR A 36 11.66 1.27 -1.88
C TYR A 36 11.95 2.70 -1.44
N ASN A 37 11.10 3.25 -0.58
CA ASN A 37 11.24 4.59 -0.04
C ASN A 37 11.79 4.56 1.39
N ASP A 38 11.02 4.01 2.34
CA ASP A 38 11.44 3.92 3.74
C ASP A 38 10.77 2.74 4.48
N SER A 39 11.09 2.62 5.77
CA SER A 39 10.42 1.68 6.67
C SER A 39 10.25 2.31 8.04
N GLU A 40 9.05 2.22 8.59
CA GLU A 40 8.66 2.86 9.84
C GLU A 40 7.80 1.94 10.70
N TRP A 41 7.78 2.20 12.01
CA TRP A 41 6.89 1.48 12.92
C TRP A 41 5.50 2.12 12.90
N CYS A 42 4.49 1.33 12.53
CA CYS A 42 3.09 1.76 12.48
C CYS A 42 2.26 1.03 13.54
N LEU A 43 1.28 1.74 14.08
CA LEU A 43 0.26 1.14 14.95
C LEU A 43 -0.90 0.65 14.07
N PRO A 44 -1.25 -0.65 14.09
CA PRO A 44 -2.45 -1.15 13.43
C PRO A 44 -3.68 -0.55 14.10
N GLY A 45 -4.37 0.34 13.38
CA GLY A 45 -5.54 1.06 13.90
C GLY A 45 -6.63 0.11 14.38
N GLY A 46 -7.19 0.40 15.56
CA GLY A 46 -8.49 -0.15 16.00
C GLY A 46 -8.46 -1.28 17.03
N LYS A 47 -7.31 -1.78 17.49
CA LYS A 47 -7.27 -2.70 18.64
C LYS A 47 -6.28 -2.23 19.70
N VAL A 48 -6.82 -1.87 20.86
CA VAL A 48 -6.05 -1.65 22.09
C VAL A 48 -5.22 -2.91 22.35
N ASN A 49 -3.90 -2.77 22.52
CA ASN A 49 -2.91 -3.84 22.76
C ASN A 49 -2.30 -4.57 21.55
N GLN A 50 -2.35 -4.03 20.33
CA GLN A 50 -1.48 -4.57 19.27
C GLN A 50 -0.09 -3.92 19.30
N PRO A 51 1.00 -4.71 19.21
CA PRO A 51 2.34 -4.16 19.16
C PRO A 51 2.55 -3.37 17.86
N PRO A 52 3.44 -2.36 17.86
CA PRO A 52 3.87 -1.70 16.65
C PRO A 52 4.36 -2.72 15.62
N MET A 53 4.01 -2.50 14.36
CA MET A 53 4.44 -3.33 13.25
C MET A 53 5.36 -2.53 12.34
N LYS A 54 6.45 -3.14 11.90
CA LYS A 54 7.31 -2.56 10.87
C LYS A 54 6.55 -2.57 9.54
N ALA A 55 6.43 -1.40 8.93
CA ALA A 55 5.76 -1.19 7.65
C ALA A 55 6.74 -0.57 6.66
N ASP A 56 6.81 -1.14 5.48
CA ASP A 56 7.66 -0.64 4.40
C ASP A 56 6.83 0.24 3.47
N SER A 57 7.45 1.27 2.91
CA SER A 57 6.84 2.14 1.92
C SER A 57 7.53 2.07 0.57
N TYR A 58 6.72 2.18 -0.47
CA TYR A 58 7.15 2.17 -1.86
C TYR A 58 6.48 3.32 -2.61
N LEU A 59 7.21 3.85 -3.58
CA LEU A 59 6.75 4.92 -4.44
C LEU A 59 7.08 4.59 -5.90
N MET A 60 6.05 4.39 -6.73
CA MET A 60 6.26 4.05 -8.15
C MET A 60 5.08 4.45 -9.04
N GLY A 61 5.36 4.68 -10.32
CA GLY A 61 4.34 4.74 -11.36
C GLY A 61 3.76 3.35 -11.63
N PHE A 62 2.43 3.25 -11.70
CA PHE A 62 1.72 1.98 -11.86
C PHE A 62 0.50 2.12 -12.77
N ASN A 63 0.40 1.26 -13.77
CA ASN A 63 -0.78 1.19 -14.62
C ASN A 63 -1.73 0.12 -14.09
N ARG A 64 -2.87 0.53 -13.52
CA ARG A 64 -3.86 -0.39 -12.94
C ARG A 64 -4.54 -1.31 -13.96
N PHE A 65 -4.64 -0.88 -15.22
CA PHE A 65 -5.33 -1.65 -16.27
C PHE A 65 -4.47 -2.81 -16.75
N THR A 66 -3.15 -2.60 -16.87
CA THR A 66 -2.21 -3.67 -17.24
C THR A 66 -1.66 -4.41 -16.03
N GLY A 67 -1.69 -3.80 -14.84
CA GLY A 67 -1.15 -4.38 -13.61
C GLY A 67 0.37 -4.41 -13.56
N VAL A 68 1.03 -3.48 -14.25
CA VAL A 68 2.49 -3.44 -14.41
C VAL A 68 3.05 -2.09 -13.94
N GLU A 69 4.26 -2.11 -13.37
CA GLU A 69 5.03 -0.89 -13.10
C GLU A 69 5.26 -0.12 -14.41
N HIS A 70 5.03 1.19 -14.36
CA HIS A 70 5.31 2.08 -15.49
C HIS A 70 6.07 3.31 -14.98
N PRO A 71 7.42 3.33 -15.07
CA PRO A 71 8.26 4.36 -14.45
C PRO A 71 7.92 5.81 -14.84
N ALA A 72 7.49 6.01 -16.09
CA ALA A 72 7.10 7.32 -16.62
C ALA A 72 5.61 7.65 -16.41
N HIS A 73 4.86 6.78 -15.72
CA HIS A 73 3.44 7.02 -15.48
C HIS A 73 3.28 7.87 -14.22
N GLU A 74 2.80 9.08 -14.41
CA GLU A 74 2.37 9.97 -13.34
C GLU A 74 0.84 9.92 -13.18
N PRO A 75 0.32 10.21 -11.98
CA PRO A 75 1.07 10.43 -10.75
C PRO A 75 1.65 9.14 -10.18
N TRP A 76 2.79 9.24 -9.50
CA TRP A 76 3.36 8.11 -8.76
C TRP A 76 2.45 7.72 -7.60
N ILE A 77 2.38 6.44 -7.29
CA ILE A 77 1.54 5.91 -6.22
C ILE A 77 2.42 5.60 -5.01
N TYR A 78 2.08 6.20 -3.88
CA TYR A 78 2.68 5.91 -2.59
C TYR A 78 1.87 4.81 -1.90
N CYS A 79 2.54 3.77 -1.42
CA CYS A 79 1.94 2.70 -0.63
C CYS A 79 2.80 2.38 0.58
N LYS A 80 2.21 2.36 1.78
CA LYS A 80 2.84 1.90 3.02
C LYS A 80 2.07 0.72 3.58
N PHE A 81 2.74 -0.41 3.76
CA PHE A 81 2.09 -1.66 4.16
C PHE A 81 2.98 -2.55 5.02
N THR A 82 2.36 -3.52 5.69
CA THR A 82 3.05 -4.65 6.33
C THR A 82 2.36 -5.96 5.98
N VAL A 83 3.12 -7.05 6.02
CA VAL A 83 2.60 -8.40 5.80
C VAL A 83 2.51 -9.10 7.14
N ARG A 84 1.29 -9.47 7.52
CA ARG A 84 1.05 -10.29 8.71
C ARG A 84 1.12 -11.76 8.32
N THR A 85 2.12 -12.47 8.84
CA THR A 85 2.34 -13.90 8.55
C THR A 85 1.49 -14.82 9.43
N SER A 86 1.21 -14.42 10.68
CA SER A 86 0.37 -15.19 11.62
C SER A 86 -1.08 -15.32 11.18
N ILE A 87 -1.59 -14.32 10.47
CA ILE A 87 -2.88 -14.33 9.78
C ILE A 87 -2.60 -13.76 8.40
N PRO A 88 -2.52 -14.58 7.33
CA PRO A 88 -2.09 -14.16 6.00
C PRO A 88 -2.89 -12.99 5.42
N ALA A 89 -2.42 -11.79 5.75
CA ALA A 89 -3.08 -10.53 5.46
C ALA A 89 -2.07 -9.45 5.11
N LEU A 90 -2.43 -8.65 4.12
CA LEU A 90 -1.74 -7.41 3.77
C LEU A 90 -2.42 -6.27 4.52
N LEU A 91 -1.70 -5.61 5.42
CA LEU A 91 -2.19 -4.44 6.14
C LEU A 91 -1.65 -3.18 5.48
N VAL A 92 -2.53 -2.35 4.94
CA VAL A 92 -2.16 -1.11 4.23
C VAL A 92 -2.47 0.09 5.12
N PHE A 93 -1.41 0.83 5.48
CA PHE A 93 -1.49 2.02 6.33
C PHE A 93 -1.70 3.30 5.54
N SER A 94 -1.16 3.36 4.32
CA SER A 94 -1.35 4.49 3.41
C SER A 94 -1.33 4.01 1.98
N LEU A 95 -2.20 4.57 1.14
CA LEU A 95 -2.24 4.29 -0.30
C LEU A 95 -2.92 5.46 -1.02
N HIS A 96 -2.12 6.28 -1.72
CA HIS A 96 -2.60 7.50 -2.39
C HIS A 96 -1.64 7.92 -3.51
N ARG A 97 -2.07 8.86 -4.36
CA ARG A 97 -1.18 9.53 -5.31
C ARG A 97 -0.15 10.39 -4.56
N SER A 98 1.09 10.39 -5.03
CA SER A 98 2.14 11.29 -4.58
C SER A 98 2.07 12.59 -5.37
N LEU A 99 2.30 13.71 -4.68
CA LEU A 99 2.45 15.05 -5.27
C LEU A 99 3.93 15.43 -5.49
N TYR A 100 4.85 14.54 -5.12
CA TYR A 100 6.29 14.63 -5.40
C TYR A 100 6.64 13.96 -6.72
#